data_AF-B9AGQ8-F1
#
_entry.id   AF-B9AGQ8-F1
#
_cell.length_a   1.000
_cell.length_b   1.000
_cell.length_c   1.000
_cell.angle_alpha   90.00
_cell.angle_beta   90.00
_cell.angle_gamma   90.00
#
_symmetry.space_group_name_H-M   'P 1'
#
loop_
_entity.id
_entity.type
_entity.pdbx_description
1 polymer ?
#
loop_
_entity_poly.entity_id
_entity_poly.type
_entity_poly.pdbx_seq_one_letter_code
_entity_poly.pdbx_strand_id
1 'polypeptide(L)' 'MRESMGGHGVPEEKIKSRYYKALDLISELVEICDIVHIYDNTNVLFRIFKKRKDIYFHWENKYWSYSDIEKLTGISEYSN' A
#
# COMPACT_ATOMS: atom_id res chain seq x y z
N MET A 1 21.37 -5.08 14.97
CA MET A 1 19.98 -4.64 15.23
C MET A 1 20.00 -3.13 15.40
N ARG A 2 19.11 -2.35 14.76
CA ARG A 2 19.02 -0.87 14.93
C ARG A 2 18.50 -0.52 16.34
N GLU A 3 19.22 -0.97 17.36
CA GLU A 3 19.05 -0.66 18.78
C GLU A 3 20.40 -0.56 19.48
N SER A 4 21.50 -0.97 18.84
CA SER A 4 22.84 -1.02 19.45
C SER A 4 23.52 0.34 19.67
N MET A 5 22.81 1.46 19.52
CA MET A 5 23.35 2.82 19.66
C MET A 5 22.46 3.77 20.50
N GLY A 6 21.63 3.24 21.41
CA GLY A 6 21.03 4.04 22.50
C GLY A 6 19.61 4.57 22.29
N GLY A 7 18.85 4.04 21.32
CA GLY A 7 17.42 4.33 21.20
C GLY A 7 16.59 3.35 22.04
N HIS A 8 15.62 3.84 22.82
CA HIS A 8 14.59 2.97 23.37
C HIS A 8 13.80 2.37 22.20
N GLY A 9 13.80 1.04 22.08
CA GLY A 9 13.06 0.33 21.04
C GLY A 9 11.60 0.79 20.97
N VAL A 10 11.05 0.91 19.76
CA VAL A 10 9.62 1.20 19.60
C VAL A 10 8.86 -0.10 19.86
N PRO A 11 7.89 -0.13 20.80
CA PRO A 11 7.06 -1.31 21.03
C PRO A 11 6.43 -1.83 19.73
N GLU A 12 6.46 -3.14 19.52
CA GLU A 12 5.94 -3.79 18.30
C GLU A 12 4.50 -3.37 17.99
N GLU A 13 3.66 -3.27 19.03
CA GLU A 13 2.27 -2.81 18.91
C GLU A 13 2.15 -1.39 18.35
N LYS A 14 3.09 -0.49 18.71
CA LYS A 14 3.11 0.86 18.11
C LYS A 14 3.51 0.82 16.64
N ILE A 15 4.38 -0.12 16.23
CA ILE A 15 4.78 -0.29 14.83
C ILE A 15 3.59 -0.80 14.03
N LYS A 16 2.91 -1.86 14.48
CA LYS A 16 1.70 -2.41 13.84
C LYS A 16 0.58 -1.37 13.76
N SER A 17 0.32 -0.65 14.86
CA SER A 17 -0.72 0.39 14.88
C SER A 17 -0.46 1.49 13.85
N ARG A 18 0.79 1.95 13.71
CA ARG A 18 1.15 2.95 12.70
C ARG A 18 1.01 2.40 11.28
N TYR A 19 1.37 1.14 11.08
CA TYR A 19 1.24 0.48 9.79
C TYR A 19 -0.21 0.45 9.32
N TYR A 20 -1.14 -0.05 10.15
CA TYR A 20 -2.56 -0.10 9.77
C TYR A 20 -3.16 1.29 9.54
N LYS A 21 -2.85 2.26 10.41
CA LYS A 21 -3.29 3.66 10.21
C LYS A 21 -2.79 4.26 8.91
N ALA A 22 -1.57 3.90 8.47
CA ALA A 22 -1.04 4.37 7.20
C ALA A 22 -1.73 3.71 6.01
N LEU A 23 -2.11 2.44 6.11
CA LEU A 23 -2.88 1.75 5.08
C LEU A 23 -4.26 2.38 4.89
N ASP A 24 -4.93 2.76 5.97
CA ASP A 24 -6.26 3.39 5.93
C ASP A 24 -6.27 4.71 5.16
N LEU A 25 -5.12 5.39 5.05
CA LEU A 25 -4.97 6.66 4.31
C LEU A 25 -4.70 6.48 2.82
N ILE A 26 -4.53 5.24 2.34
CA ILE A 26 -4.11 5.01 0.94
C ILE A 26 -5.16 5.49 -0.05
N SER A 27 -6.45 5.29 0.22
CA SER A 27 -7.52 5.77 -0.66
C SER A 27 -7.50 7.30 -0.82
N GLU A 28 -7.33 8.03 0.30
CA GLU A 28 -7.19 9.50 0.30
C GLU A 28 -5.95 9.94 -0.50
N LEU A 29 -4.82 9.24 -0.34
CA LEU A 29 -3.61 9.51 -1.13
C LEU A 29 -3.82 9.26 -2.62
N VAL A 30 -4.51 8.16 -2.96
CA VAL A 30 -4.83 7.82 -4.35
C VAL A 30 -5.69 8.90 -4.97
N GLU A 31 -6.59 9.55 -4.24
CA GLU A 31 -7.41 10.65 -4.75
C GLU A 31 -6.55 11.88 -5.12
N ILE A 32 -5.69 12.33 -4.21
CA ILE A 32 -4.98 13.62 -4.35
C ILE A 32 -3.70 13.56 -5.22
N CYS A 33 -3.11 12.38 -5.40
CA CYS A 33 -1.85 12.24 -6.13
C CYS A 33 -2.07 12.04 -7.64
N ASP A 34 -1.24 12.67 -8.48
CA ASP A 34 -1.26 12.43 -9.93
C ASP A 34 -0.68 11.06 -10.31
N ILE A 35 0.29 10.55 -9.55
CA ILE A 35 0.99 9.29 -9.82
C ILE A 35 1.07 8.51 -8.52
N VAL A 36 0.62 7.26 -8.55
CA VAL A 36 0.70 6.34 -7.41
C VAL A 36 1.11 4.97 -7.92
N HIS A 37 2.10 4.36 -7.27
CA HIS A 37 2.47 2.97 -7.52
C HIS A 37 2.47 2.22 -6.20
N ILE A 38 1.75 1.11 -6.11
CA ILE A 38 1.73 0.24 -4.92
C ILE A 38 2.35 -1.10 -5.30
N TYR A 39 3.28 -1.55 -4.47
CA TYR A 39 4.00 -2.79 -4.66
C TYR A 39 3.74 -3.72 -3.48
N ASP A 40 3.36 -4.95 -3.79
CA ASP A 40 3.50 -6.07 -2.87
C ASP A 40 4.98 -6.51 -2.86
N ASN A 41 5.55 -6.58 -1.66
CA ASN A 41 6.92 -7.01 -1.43
C ASN A 41 7.00 -8.29 -0.58
N THR A 42 5.91 -9.05 -0.46
CA THR A 42 5.83 -10.27 0.36
C THR A 42 6.86 -11.33 -0.06
N ASN A 43 7.14 -11.46 -1.37
CA ASN A 43 8.14 -12.39 -1.89
C ASN A 43 9.09 -11.69 -2.87
N VAL A 44 8.60 -11.37 -4.07
CA VAL A 44 9.30 -10.57 -5.08
C VAL A 44 8.50 -9.30 -5.32
N LEU A 45 9.17 -8.18 -5.53
CA LEU A 45 8.52 -6.91 -5.86
C LEU A 45 7.54 -7.08 -7.02
N PHE A 46 6.26 -6.91 -6.73
CA PHE A 46 5.18 -7.04 -7.68
C PHE A 46 4.27 -5.83 -7.58
N ARG A 47 4.04 -5.15 -8.70
CA ARG A 47 3.18 -3.95 -8.71
C ARG A 47 1.72 -4.39 -8.75
N ILE A 48 0.99 -4.12 -7.68
CA ILE A 48 -0.44 -4.45 -7.56
C ILE A 48 -1.34 -3.32 -8.03
N PHE A 49 -0.87 -2.06 -8.01
CA PHE A 49 -1.65 -0.91 -8.44
C PHE A 49 -0.79 0.19 -9.07
N LYS A 50 -1.37 0.90 -10.04
CA LYS A 50 -0.79 2.09 -10.68
C LYS A 50 -1.88 3.11 -11.00
N LYS A 51 -1.70 4.35 -10.55
CA LYS A 51 -2.41 5.55 -11.01
C LYS A 51 -1.50 6.39 -11.89
N ARG A 52 -2.04 6.94 -12.98
CA ARG A 52 -1.45 8.06 -13.74
C ARG A 52 -2.56 9.00 -14.19
N LYS A 53 -2.66 10.16 -13.55
CA LYS A 53 -3.82 11.07 -13.64
C LYS A 53 -5.09 10.26 -13.35
N ASP A 54 -6.07 10.31 -14.23
CA ASP A 54 -7.36 9.64 -14.06
C ASP A 54 -7.39 8.20 -14.57
N ILE A 55 -6.22 7.62 -14.89
CA ILE A 55 -6.10 6.27 -15.43
C ILE A 55 -5.52 5.34 -14.37
N TYR A 56 -6.23 4.24 -14.11
CA TYR A 56 -5.92 3.26 -13.07
C TYR A 56 -5.67 1.88 -13.68
N PHE A 57 -4.71 1.17 -13.09
CA PHE A 57 -4.36 -0.21 -13.44
C PHE A 57 -4.16 -1.01 -12.17
N HIS A 58 -4.56 -2.27 -12.19
CA HIS A 58 -4.30 -3.19 -11.09
C HIS A 58 -3.88 -4.58 -11.58
N TRP A 59 -3.17 -5.31 -10.75
CA TRP A 59 -2.77 -6.69 -11.06
C TRP A 59 -2.88 -7.53 -9.80
N GLU A 60 -3.67 -8.59 -9.87
CA GLU A 60 -3.76 -9.55 -8.78
C GLU A 60 -2.51 -10.41 -8.69
N ASN A 61 -2.28 -10.95 -7.50
CA ASN A 61 -1.30 -11.99 -7.28
C ASN A 61 -1.80 -12.94 -6.17
N LYS A 62 -0.93 -13.85 -5.70
CA LYS A 62 -1.26 -14.81 -4.65
C LYS A 62 -1.77 -14.17 -3.34
N TYR A 63 -1.36 -12.95 -3.04
CA TYR A 63 -1.62 -12.25 -1.78
C TYR A 63 -2.66 -11.13 -1.90
N TRP A 64 -2.86 -10.61 -3.12
CA TRP A 64 -3.75 -9.48 -3.40
C TRP A 64 -4.71 -9.84 -4.52
N SER A 65 -5.98 -10.08 -4.19
CA SER A 65 -7.04 -10.19 -5.20
C SER A 65 -7.45 -8.80 -5.72
N TYR A 66 -8.17 -8.75 -6.84
CA TYR A 66 -8.75 -7.49 -7.33
C TYR A 66 -9.61 -6.80 -6.27
N SER A 67 -10.45 -7.55 -5.54
CA SER A 67 -11.30 -6.99 -4.48
C SER A 67 -10.49 -6.39 -3.32
N ASP A 68 -9.33 -6.97 -3.00
CA ASP A 68 -8.47 -6.43 -1.94
C ASP A 68 -7.82 -5.11 -2.39
N ILE A 69 -7.42 -5.03 -3.67
CA ILE A 69 -6.83 -3.81 -4.25
C ILE A 69 -7.89 -2.69 -4.34
N GLU A 70 -9.13 -3.01 -4.71
CA GLU A 70 -10.25 -2.07 -4.70
C GLU A 70 -10.50 -1.51 -3.31
N LYS A 71 -10.55 -2.37 -2.28
CA LYS A 71 -10.72 -1.93 -0.89
C LYS A 71 -9.55 -1.06 -0.40
N LEU A 72 -8.34 -1.40 -0.79
CA LEU A 72 -7.13 -0.64 -0.42
C LEU A 72 -7.11 0.75 -1.04
N THR A 73 -7.50 0.86 -2.31
CA THR A 73 -7.32 2.08 -3.11
C THR A 73 -8.58 2.94 -3.23
N GLY A 74 -9.75 2.38 -2.95
CA GLY A 74 -11.05 3.02 -3.16
C GLY A 74 -11.44 3.15 -4.64
N ILE A 75 -10.70 2.53 -5.56
CA ILE A 75 -10.94 2.61 -7.01
C ILE A 75 -11.69 1.37 -7.49
N SER A 76 -12.75 1.55 -8.29
CA SER A 76 -13.58 0.49 -8.85
C SER A 76 -13.50 0.36 -10.38
N GLU A 77 -12.83 1.29 -11.07
CA GLU A 77 -12.72 1.30 -12.54
C GLU A 77 -11.25 1.28 -12.96
N TYR A 78 -10.88 0.33 -13.82
CA TYR A 78 -9.50 0.07 -14.25
C TYR A 78 -9.41 -0.08 -15.77
N SER A 79 -8.22 0.16 -16.32
CA SER A 79 -7.98 0.24 -17.78
C SER A 79 -7.33 -1.00 -18.38
N ASN A 80 -7.14 -2.07 -17.63
CA ASN A 80 -6.53 -3.32 -18.10
C ASN A 80 -7.42 -4.54 -17.94
#